data_AF-A0A948AI12-F1
#
_entry.id   AF-A0A948AI12-F1
#
_cell.length_a   1.000
_cell.length_b   1.000
_cell.length_c   1.000
_cell.angle_alpha   90.00
_cell.angle_beta   90.00
_cell.angle_gamma   90.00
#
_symmetry.space_group_name_H-M   'P 1'
#
loop_
_entity.id
_entity.type
_entity.pdbx_description
1 polymer ?
#
loop_
_entity_poly.entity_id
_entity_poly.type
_entity_poly.pdbx_seq_one_letter_code
_entity_poly.pdbx_strand_id
1 'polypeptide(L)'
;MRSHLQQGIHSRGYLPHVKALGATYFVTFRLADSLPQDVLASWADAPEAERARNTERYLDQGAGECLLARPEIADIVVRALRHDVESQYTLHEYALMPNHVHLLLTPLGEHTLSDILQGMKSSAAHAINALLGRTGPIWQHESFDRVVRDDDEMRALAAYIRRNPVKARLCLKEDEYRWSSAWNGHAQVAPAPSPASRPQAGIGATPASVRGADALAGEGAGATLRGADVPVVALSTLDWPALTTAIKTCTLCDLHKTRTQGVPGVGDIHADWLFIGEAPGADEDRQGEPFVGQAGKLLDAMLGALKLKRGENVYIANVLKSRPPGNRDPSPVEVAACLPYLARQIDLIQPKIIVAVGRIAAQNLLATDTLIGKLRGRVHEYRGVPLVVTYHPAYLLRSPADKAKAWEDLVLAADTMKRLKDPAT
;
A
#
# COMPACT_ATOMS: atom_id res chain seq x y z
N MET A 1 -22.88 28.05 -16.40
CA MET A 1 -23.14 28.49 -15.02
C MET A 1 -23.70 27.29 -14.25
N ARG A 2 -22.94 26.79 -13.25
CA ARG A 2 -23.30 25.87 -12.14
C ARG A 2 -24.00 24.54 -12.52
N SER A 3 -23.28 23.41 -12.49
CA SER A 3 -22.95 22.58 -11.30
C SER A 3 -24.16 21.93 -10.65
N HIS A 4 -24.46 20.68 -11.05
CA HIS A 4 -25.18 19.71 -10.23
C HIS A 4 -24.64 18.29 -10.47
N LEU A 5 -23.46 18.00 -9.93
CA LEU A 5 -23.12 16.64 -9.50
C LEU A 5 -23.86 16.43 -8.18
N GLN A 6 -24.96 15.67 -8.20
CA GLN A 6 -25.64 15.24 -6.99
C GLN A 6 -24.73 14.24 -6.24
N GLN A 7 -24.07 14.74 -5.19
CA GLN A 7 -23.31 13.93 -4.24
C GLN A 7 -24.26 13.42 -3.15
N GLY A 8 -24.46 12.11 -3.08
CA GLY A 8 -25.16 11.44 -1.98
C GLY A 8 -24.22 10.44 -1.31
N ILE A 9 -23.92 10.66 -0.02
CA ILE A 9 -23.13 9.75 0.82
C ILE A 9 -24.11 8.76 1.46
N HIS A 10 -23.95 7.46 1.17
CA HIS A 10 -24.61 6.39 1.93
C HIS A 10 -23.55 5.45 2.51
N SER A 11 -23.61 5.23 3.83
CA SER A 11 -22.71 4.35 4.58
C SER A 11 -23.48 3.17 5.18
N ARG A 12 -23.13 1.96 4.74
CA ARG A 12 -23.30 0.71 5.48
C ARG A 12 -22.09 -0.19 5.21
N GLY A 13 -21.02 -0.01 5.99
CA GLY A 13 -19.98 -1.04 6.17
C GLY A 13 -18.71 -0.98 5.31
N TYR A 14 -18.58 -0.06 4.35
CA TYR A 14 -17.32 0.23 3.64
C TYR A 14 -17.20 1.76 3.37
N LEU A 15 -15.98 2.31 3.39
CA LEU A 15 -15.66 3.75 3.26
C LEU A 15 -15.82 4.27 1.81
N PRO A 16 -16.10 5.57 1.63
CA PRO A 16 -16.46 6.18 0.34
C PRO A 16 -15.23 6.37 -0.56
N HIS A 17 -15.18 5.62 -1.66
CA HIS A 17 -14.31 5.97 -2.77
C HIS A 17 -14.70 7.37 -3.29
N VAL A 18 -13.72 8.20 -3.70
CA VAL A 18 -13.98 9.16 -4.78
C VAL A 18 -14.23 8.30 -6.02
N LYS A 19 -15.48 7.85 -6.16
CA LYS A 19 -15.98 7.17 -7.35
C LYS A 19 -16.05 8.24 -8.44
N ALA A 20 -15.05 8.27 -9.33
CA ALA A 20 -15.38 8.67 -10.69
C ALA A 20 -16.09 7.45 -11.30
N LEU A 21 -17.40 7.35 -11.08
CA LEU A 21 -18.23 6.35 -11.76
C LEU A 21 -17.96 6.51 -13.27
N GLY A 22 -17.45 5.46 -13.91
CA GLY A 22 -17.07 5.51 -15.34
C GLY A 22 -15.65 5.97 -15.66
N ALA A 23 -14.73 6.10 -14.69
CA ALA A 23 -13.32 6.37 -15.00
C ALA A 23 -12.64 5.18 -15.71
N THR A 24 -11.79 5.50 -16.69
CA THR A 24 -10.98 4.53 -17.43
C THR A 24 -9.61 4.39 -16.77
N TYR A 25 -9.10 3.16 -16.69
CA TYR A 25 -7.83 2.81 -16.06
C TYR A 25 -6.94 2.07 -17.04
N PHE A 26 -5.67 2.46 -17.09
CA PHE A 26 -4.60 1.68 -17.68
C PHE A 26 -3.95 0.81 -16.61
N VAL A 27 -3.90 -0.51 -16.83
CA VAL A 27 -3.38 -1.49 -15.88
C VAL A 27 -2.32 -2.37 -16.53
N THR A 28 -1.26 -2.70 -15.79
CA THR A 28 -0.30 -3.73 -16.21
C THR A 28 -0.20 -4.87 -15.19
N PHE A 29 -0.47 -6.11 -15.63
CA PHE A 29 -0.21 -7.34 -14.88
C PHE A 29 1.17 -7.88 -15.21
N ARG A 30 1.84 -8.51 -14.25
CA ARG A 30 3.17 -9.08 -14.45
C ARG A 30 3.22 -10.47 -13.84
N LEU A 31 3.95 -11.37 -14.46
CA LEU A 31 4.31 -12.63 -13.83
C LEU A 31 5.23 -12.36 -12.63
N ALA A 32 5.12 -13.21 -11.61
CA ALA A 32 5.81 -13.04 -10.33
C ALA A 32 7.34 -12.91 -10.46
N ASP A 33 7.92 -13.41 -11.53
CA ASP A 33 9.37 -13.49 -11.78
C ASP A 33 9.84 -12.68 -13.01
N SER A 34 8.93 -11.97 -13.67
CA SER A 34 9.21 -11.16 -14.87
C SER A 34 10.21 -10.02 -14.63
N LEU A 35 10.38 -9.60 -13.37
CA LEU A 35 11.32 -8.57 -12.92
C LEU A 35 11.86 -8.97 -11.54
N PRO A 36 13.01 -9.64 -11.45
CA PRO A 36 13.57 -9.98 -10.16
C PRO A 36 14.03 -8.73 -9.39
N GLN A 37 13.97 -8.80 -8.06
CA GLN A 37 14.12 -7.64 -7.17
C GLN A 37 15.52 -6.98 -7.26
N ASP A 38 16.54 -7.76 -7.59
CA ASP A 38 17.91 -7.31 -7.85
C ASP A 38 18.01 -6.42 -9.09
N VAL A 39 17.28 -6.74 -10.16
CA VAL A 39 17.20 -5.92 -11.37
C VAL A 39 16.48 -4.60 -11.09
N LEU A 40 15.37 -4.65 -10.36
CA LEU A 40 14.66 -3.44 -9.92
C LEU A 40 15.54 -2.58 -9.00
N ALA A 41 16.28 -3.20 -8.09
CA ALA A 41 17.23 -2.52 -7.21
C ALA A 41 18.37 -1.86 -8.00
N SER A 42 18.82 -2.45 -9.11
CA SER A 42 19.88 -1.88 -9.95
C SER A 42 19.49 -0.54 -10.62
N TRP A 43 18.19 -0.23 -10.71
CA TRP A 43 17.69 1.04 -11.22
C TRP A 43 17.08 1.92 -10.13
N ALA A 44 17.22 1.56 -8.85
CA ALA A 44 16.55 2.26 -7.75
C ALA A 44 16.87 3.76 -7.72
N ASP A 45 18.11 4.12 -8.07
CA ASP A 45 18.61 5.50 -8.09
C ASP A 45 18.30 6.26 -9.40
N ALA A 46 17.77 5.59 -10.42
CA ALA A 46 17.48 6.22 -11.71
C ALA A 46 16.21 7.11 -11.63
N PRO A 47 16.14 8.21 -12.41
CA PRO A 47 14.94 9.03 -12.54
C PRO A 47 13.71 8.20 -12.93
N GLU A 48 12.51 8.60 -12.50
CA GLU A 48 11.27 7.84 -12.73
C GLU A 48 11.02 7.52 -14.21
N ALA A 49 11.21 8.50 -15.10
CA ALA A 49 11.08 8.28 -16.54
C ALA A 49 12.10 7.26 -17.08
N GLU A 50 13.29 7.20 -16.48
CA GLU A 50 14.32 6.23 -16.84
C GLU A 50 14.02 4.85 -16.28
N ARG A 51 13.56 4.74 -15.04
CA ARG A 51 13.08 3.47 -14.46
C ARG A 51 11.93 2.90 -15.25
N ALA A 52 10.96 3.73 -15.68
CA ALA A 52 9.86 3.31 -16.53
C ALA A 52 10.37 2.77 -17.87
N ARG A 53 11.28 3.48 -18.55
CA ARG A 53 11.92 3.01 -19.79
C ARG A 53 12.73 1.74 -19.61
N ASN A 54 13.48 1.62 -18.51
CA ASN A 54 14.31 0.45 -18.21
C ASN A 54 13.43 -0.77 -17.91
N THR A 55 12.36 -0.58 -17.15
CA THR A 55 11.37 -1.63 -16.85
C THR A 55 10.70 -2.10 -18.12
N GLU A 56 10.20 -1.18 -18.96
CA GLU A 56 9.58 -1.51 -20.24
C GLU A 56 10.57 -2.25 -21.15
N ARG A 57 11.79 -1.75 -21.30
CA ARG A 57 12.85 -2.38 -22.11
C ARG A 57 13.19 -3.79 -21.62
N TYR A 58 13.24 -4.01 -20.31
CA TYR A 58 13.57 -5.31 -19.74
C TYR A 58 12.43 -6.32 -19.88
N LEU A 59 11.19 -5.86 -19.73
CA LEU A 59 10.01 -6.67 -19.98
C LEU A 59 9.89 -7.05 -21.47
N ASP A 60 10.15 -6.11 -22.39
CA ASP A 60 10.19 -6.32 -23.84
C ASP A 60 11.27 -7.32 -24.27
N GLN A 61 12.32 -7.51 -23.45
CA GLN A 61 13.37 -8.50 -23.69
C GLN A 61 12.95 -9.94 -23.31
N GLY A 62 11.80 -10.13 -22.65
CA GLY A 62 11.32 -11.45 -22.26
C GLY A 62 12.11 -12.09 -21.11
N ALA A 63 12.61 -11.28 -20.17
CA ALA A 63 13.27 -11.79 -18.97
C ALA A 63 12.27 -12.45 -17.98
N GLY A 64 12.75 -13.40 -17.17
CA GLY A 64 11.92 -14.26 -16.29
C GLY A 64 11.27 -15.45 -17.03
N GLU A 65 10.44 -16.23 -16.33
CA GLU A 65 9.59 -17.28 -16.91
C GLU A 65 8.59 -16.61 -17.85
N CYS A 66 8.77 -16.76 -19.17
CA CYS A 66 7.84 -16.26 -20.18
C CYS A 66 6.59 -17.15 -20.29
N LEU A 67 5.91 -17.37 -19.16
CA LEU A 67 4.80 -18.32 -19.06
C LEU A 67 3.64 -17.96 -20.00
N LEU A 68 3.42 -16.66 -20.26
CA LEU A 68 2.38 -16.18 -21.16
C LEU A 68 2.76 -16.32 -22.64
N ALA A 69 4.00 -16.69 -22.98
CA ALA A 69 4.36 -17.04 -24.36
C ALA A 69 3.75 -18.37 -24.79
N ARG A 70 3.32 -19.21 -23.84
CA ARG A 70 2.68 -20.50 -24.10
C ARG A 70 1.24 -20.28 -24.55
N PRO A 71 0.85 -20.69 -25.77
CA PRO A 71 -0.48 -20.43 -26.32
C PRO A 71 -1.63 -20.86 -25.41
N GLU A 72 -1.50 -22.02 -24.78
CA GLU A 72 -2.50 -22.60 -23.89
C GLU A 72 -2.70 -21.79 -22.59
N ILE A 73 -1.66 -21.09 -22.12
CA ILE A 73 -1.70 -20.21 -20.96
C ILE A 73 -2.22 -18.82 -21.35
N ALA A 74 -1.77 -18.30 -22.48
CA ALA A 74 -2.29 -17.04 -23.03
C ALA A 74 -3.80 -17.11 -23.28
N ASP A 75 -4.29 -18.25 -23.79
CA ASP A 75 -5.72 -18.52 -23.96
C ASP A 75 -6.50 -18.58 -22.63
N ILE A 76 -5.88 -19.03 -21.53
CA ILE A 76 -6.49 -18.96 -20.20
C ILE A 76 -6.64 -17.50 -19.76
N VAL A 77 -5.59 -16.70 -19.92
CA VAL A 77 -5.59 -15.30 -19.49
C VAL A 77 -6.59 -14.48 -20.30
N VAL A 78 -6.61 -14.62 -21.64
CA VAL A 78 -7.59 -13.92 -22.48
C VAL A 78 -9.02 -14.32 -22.13
N ARG A 79 -9.28 -15.60 -21.83
CA ARG A 79 -10.60 -16.03 -21.34
C ARG A 79 -10.96 -15.36 -20.02
N ALA A 80 -10.03 -15.25 -19.07
CA ALA A 80 -10.26 -14.57 -17.80
C ALA A 80 -10.52 -13.06 -17.97
N LEU A 81 -9.80 -12.40 -18.89
CA LEU A 81 -10.04 -10.98 -19.23
C LEU A 81 -11.38 -10.75 -19.92
N ARG A 82 -11.92 -11.77 -20.58
CA ARG A 82 -13.20 -11.71 -21.30
C ARG A 82 -14.38 -12.28 -20.53
N HIS A 83 -14.14 -12.85 -19.36
CA HIS A 83 -15.18 -13.43 -18.54
C HIS A 83 -15.99 -12.30 -17.88
N ASP A 84 -17.31 -12.33 -18.04
CA ASP A 84 -18.25 -11.33 -17.48
C ASP A 84 -18.00 -9.86 -17.88
N VAL A 85 -17.33 -9.65 -19.02
CA VAL A 85 -17.26 -8.33 -19.68
C VAL A 85 -18.68 -7.82 -19.94
N GLU A 86 -18.90 -6.51 -19.82
CA GLU A 86 -20.19 -5.81 -19.92
C GLU A 86 -21.10 -5.90 -18.69
N SER A 87 -20.88 -6.86 -17.79
CA SER A 87 -21.59 -6.91 -16.49
C SER A 87 -20.80 -6.22 -15.37
N GLN A 88 -19.46 -6.30 -15.40
CA GLN A 88 -18.59 -5.76 -14.36
C GLN A 88 -17.68 -4.62 -14.84
N TYR A 89 -17.25 -4.63 -16.10
CA TYR A 89 -16.39 -3.60 -16.69
C TYR A 89 -16.52 -3.60 -18.23
N THR A 90 -16.20 -2.45 -18.84
CA THR A 90 -15.90 -2.33 -20.26
C THR A 90 -14.40 -2.52 -20.46
N LEU A 91 -14.02 -3.51 -21.26
CA LEU A 91 -12.63 -3.70 -21.66
C LEU A 91 -12.40 -2.99 -23.00
N HIS A 92 -11.65 -1.89 -22.99
CA HIS A 92 -11.38 -1.09 -24.19
C HIS A 92 -10.25 -1.70 -25.03
N GLU A 93 -9.12 -2.00 -24.39
CA GLU A 93 -7.95 -2.54 -25.07
C GLU A 93 -7.18 -3.51 -24.17
N TYR A 94 -6.54 -4.51 -24.77
CA TYR A 94 -5.58 -5.35 -24.07
C TYR A 94 -4.50 -5.89 -25.01
N ALA A 95 -3.33 -6.17 -24.45
CA ALA A 95 -2.28 -6.92 -25.13
C ALA A 95 -1.56 -7.81 -24.12
N LEU A 96 -1.57 -9.12 -24.34
CA LEU A 96 -0.74 -10.05 -23.58
C LEU A 96 0.67 -10.02 -24.16
N MET A 97 1.65 -9.95 -23.29
CA MET A 97 3.07 -10.03 -23.59
C MET A 97 3.62 -11.30 -22.92
N PRO A 98 4.77 -11.84 -23.33
CA PRO A 98 5.31 -13.10 -22.81
C PRO A 98 5.38 -13.24 -21.28
N ASN A 99 5.54 -12.12 -20.57
CA ASN A 99 5.70 -12.08 -19.12
C ASN A 99 4.80 -11.04 -18.41
N HIS A 100 3.95 -10.32 -19.14
CA HIS A 100 3.07 -9.28 -18.59
C HIS A 100 1.83 -9.04 -19.47
N VAL A 101 0.87 -8.26 -19.00
CA VAL A 101 -0.37 -7.94 -19.74
C VAL A 101 -0.68 -6.47 -19.58
N HIS A 102 -0.98 -5.77 -20.67
CA HIS A 102 -1.51 -4.40 -20.63
C HIS A 102 -3.02 -4.42 -20.82
N LEU A 103 -3.73 -3.59 -20.06
CA LEU A 103 -5.19 -3.45 -20.06
C LEU A 103 -5.59 -1.98 -20.05
N LEU A 104 -6.64 -1.66 -20.76
CA LEU A 104 -7.38 -0.40 -20.67
C LEU A 104 -8.84 -0.73 -20.44
N LEU A 105 -9.39 -0.40 -19.26
CA LEU A 105 -10.75 -0.78 -18.90
C LEU A 105 -11.47 0.26 -18.05
N THR A 106 -12.79 0.22 -18.05
CA THR A 106 -13.67 1.07 -17.23
C THR A 106 -14.58 0.17 -16.38
N PRO A 107 -14.50 0.21 -15.05
CA PRO A 107 -15.44 -0.50 -14.18
C PRO A 107 -16.89 -0.03 -14.41
N LEU A 108 -17.84 -0.97 -14.36
CA LEU A 108 -19.27 -0.73 -14.52
C LEU A 108 -20.01 -0.93 -13.19
N GLY A 109 -21.08 -0.18 -12.99
CA GLY A 109 -21.93 -0.30 -11.80
C GLY A 109 -21.18 -0.05 -10.49
N GLU A 110 -21.35 -0.97 -9.54
CA GLU A 110 -20.73 -0.92 -8.21
C GLU A 110 -19.42 -1.69 -8.11
N HIS A 111 -18.94 -2.30 -9.21
CA HIS A 111 -17.71 -3.08 -9.22
C HIS A 111 -16.49 -2.17 -9.10
N THR A 112 -15.57 -2.50 -8.18
CA THR A 112 -14.31 -1.76 -8.05
C THR A 112 -13.25 -2.34 -8.97
N LEU A 113 -12.29 -1.51 -9.41
CA LEU A 113 -11.14 -1.98 -10.16
C LEU A 113 -10.42 -3.11 -9.40
N SER A 114 -10.24 -2.97 -8.09
CA SER A 114 -9.57 -3.99 -7.27
C SER A 114 -10.25 -5.35 -7.35
N ASP A 115 -11.59 -5.38 -7.23
CA ASP A 115 -12.36 -6.63 -7.27
C ASP A 115 -12.28 -7.28 -8.66
N ILE A 116 -12.38 -6.46 -9.71
CA ILE A 116 -12.26 -6.92 -11.10
C ILE A 116 -10.88 -7.53 -11.34
N LEU A 117 -9.80 -6.82 -10.98
CA LEU A 117 -8.43 -7.31 -11.18
C LEU A 117 -8.15 -8.56 -10.33
N GLN A 118 -8.67 -8.61 -9.11
CA GLN A 118 -8.55 -9.79 -8.24
C GLN A 118 -9.28 -11.00 -8.84
N GLY A 119 -10.49 -10.81 -9.38
CA GLY A 119 -11.25 -11.84 -10.08
C GLY A 119 -10.50 -12.40 -11.28
N MET A 120 -10.01 -11.52 -12.17
CA MET A 120 -9.20 -11.90 -13.35
C MET A 120 -7.95 -12.69 -12.94
N LYS A 121 -7.18 -12.15 -12.00
CA LYS A 121 -5.90 -12.73 -11.56
C LYS A 121 -6.10 -14.08 -10.88
N SER A 122 -7.07 -14.19 -9.97
CA SER A 122 -7.35 -15.43 -9.25
C SER A 122 -7.85 -16.53 -10.19
N SER A 123 -8.84 -16.22 -11.05
CA SER A 123 -9.37 -17.16 -12.05
C SER A 123 -8.28 -17.69 -12.98
N ALA A 124 -7.47 -16.78 -13.55
CA ALA A 124 -6.36 -17.18 -14.41
C ALA A 124 -5.28 -17.97 -13.65
N ALA A 125 -4.90 -17.54 -12.44
CA ALA A 125 -3.88 -18.25 -11.65
C ALA A 125 -4.31 -19.67 -11.30
N HIS A 126 -5.58 -19.88 -10.91
CA HIS A 126 -6.12 -21.21 -10.62
C HIS A 126 -6.09 -22.11 -11.85
N ALA A 127 -6.54 -21.63 -13.01
CA ALA A 127 -6.54 -22.39 -14.25
C ALA A 127 -5.12 -22.71 -14.75
N ILE A 128 -4.18 -21.75 -14.65
CA ILE A 128 -2.78 -21.96 -15.02
C ILE A 128 -2.11 -22.97 -14.09
N ASN A 129 -2.27 -22.83 -12.78
CA ASN A 129 -1.71 -23.77 -11.81
C ASN A 129 -2.25 -25.19 -11.99
N ALA A 130 -3.55 -25.33 -12.26
CA ALA A 130 -4.17 -26.62 -12.58
C ALA A 130 -3.58 -27.24 -13.86
N LEU A 131 -3.42 -26.45 -14.93
CA LEU A 131 -2.82 -26.90 -16.19
C LEU A 131 -1.36 -27.35 -16.00
N LEU A 132 -0.60 -26.67 -15.14
CA LEU A 132 0.80 -26.95 -14.87
C LEU A 132 1.01 -28.04 -13.80
N GLY A 133 -0.05 -28.50 -13.13
CA GLY A 133 0.06 -29.40 -11.99
C GLY A 133 0.87 -28.82 -10.82
N ARG A 134 0.87 -27.50 -10.65
CA ARG A 134 1.66 -26.80 -9.62
C ARG A 134 0.79 -25.90 -8.73
N THR A 135 1.34 -25.48 -7.60
CA THR A 135 0.74 -24.47 -6.71
C THR A 135 1.74 -23.36 -6.46
N GLY A 136 1.29 -22.11 -6.40
CA GLY A 136 2.15 -20.95 -6.15
C GLY A 136 1.65 -19.68 -6.83
N PRO A 137 2.33 -18.55 -6.60
CA PRO A 137 1.98 -17.28 -7.23
C PRO A 137 2.29 -17.33 -8.74
N ILE A 138 1.29 -17.00 -9.56
CA ILE A 138 1.50 -16.72 -11.01
C ILE A 138 1.79 -15.23 -11.23
N TRP A 139 1.07 -14.38 -10.51
CA TRP A 139 1.12 -12.94 -10.66
C TRP A 139 2.00 -12.29 -9.59
N GLN A 140 2.68 -11.22 -9.97
CA GLN A 140 3.27 -10.29 -9.02
C GLN A 140 2.16 -9.67 -8.15
N HIS A 141 2.46 -9.45 -6.87
CA HIS A 141 1.51 -8.87 -5.90
C HIS A 141 1.12 -7.41 -6.22
N GLU A 142 1.82 -6.77 -7.15
CA GLU A 142 1.61 -5.38 -7.56
C GLU A 142 0.91 -5.35 -8.94
N SER A 143 -0.15 -4.56 -9.07
CA SER A 143 -0.68 -4.13 -10.37
C SER A 143 -0.45 -2.63 -10.47
N PHE A 144 0.17 -2.20 -11.56
CA PHE A 144 0.32 -0.78 -11.85
C PHE A 144 -0.99 -0.29 -12.46
N ASP A 145 -1.71 0.58 -11.77
CA ASP A 145 -2.90 1.25 -12.27
C ASP A 145 -2.69 2.77 -12.41
N ARG A 146 -3.11 3.32 -13.54
CA ARG A 146 -3.12 4.77 -13.83
C ARG A 146 -4.51 5.16 -14.32
N VAL A 147 -5.11 6.15 -13.66
CA VAL A 147 -6.36 6.79 -14.13
C VAL A 147 -6.08 7.59 -15.40
N VAL A 148 -6.90 7.38 -16.42
CA VAL A 148 -6.87 8.14 -17.68
C VAL A 148 -7.62 9.45 -17.49
N ARG A 149 -6.99 10.57 -17.86
CA ARG A 149 -7.41 11.94 -17.53
C ARG A 149 -8.36 12.54 -18.56
N ASP A 150 -8.20 12.16 -19.82
CA ASP A 150 -8.99 12.68 -20.94
C ASP A 150 -9.00 11.71 -22.15
N ASP A 151 -9.82 12.04 -23.15
CA ASP A 151 -10.01 11.21 -24.35
C ASP A 151 -8.74 11.14 -25.23
N ASP A 152 -7.89 12.16 -25.21
CA ASP A 152 -6.63 12.16 -25.96
C ASP A 152 -5.64 11.17 -25.34
N GLU A 153 -5.52 11.17 -24.01
CA GLU A 153 -4.74 10.20 -23.27
C GLU A 153 -5.30 8.78 -23.48
N MET A 154 -6.63 8.62 -23.48
CA MET A 154 -7.28 7.32 -23.75
C MET A 154 -6.90 6.78 -25.14
N ARG A 155 -6.98 7.62 -26.18
CA ARG A 155 -6.58 7.24 -27.55
C ARG A 155 -5.10 6.90 -27.65
N ALA A 156 -4.24 7.69 -26.99
CA ALA A 156 -2.80 7.45 -26.98
C ALA A 156 -2.44 6.12 -26.31
N LEU A 157 -3.07 5.82 -25.15
CA LEU A 157 -2.88 4.56 -24.44
C LEU A 157 -3.43 3.36 -25.22
N ALA A 158 -4.59 3.52 -25.88
CA ALA A 158 -5.14 2.49 -26.74
C ALA A 158 -4.19 2.14 -27.90
N ALA A 159 -3.70 3.15 -28.61
CA ALA A 159 -2.71 2.95 -29.68
C ALA A 159 -1.41 2.33 -29.17
N TYR A 160 -0.93 2.75 -27.99
CA TYR A 160 0.23 2.15 -27.34
C TYR A 160 0.04 0.65 -27.09
N ILE A 161 -1.09 0.26 -26.49
CA ILE A 161 -1.39 -1.15 -26.19
C ILE A 161 -1.38 -2.00 -27.46
N ARG A 162 -2.08 -1.56 -28.52
CA ARG A 162 -2.15 -2.29 -29.79
C ARG A 162 -0.79 -2.46 -30.46
N ARG A 163 0.10 -1.47 -30.31
CA ARG A 163 1.44 -1.46 -30.91
C ARG A 163 2.48 -2.30 -30.16
N ASN A 164 2.27 -2.61 -28.89
CA ASN A 164 3.26 -3.31 -28.06
C ASN A 164 3.70 -4.68 -28.64
N PRO A 165 2.79 -5.56 -29.12
CA PRO A 165 3.22 -6.80 -29.75
C PRO A 165 4.15 -6.62 -30.96
N VAL A 166 3.90 -5.59 -31.80
CA VAL A 166 4.76 -5.26 -32.95
C VAL A 166 6.11 -4.72 -32.47
N LYS A 167 6.11 -3.84 -31.47
CA LYS A 167 7.32 -3.27 -30.86
C LYS A 167 8.22 -4.38 -30.28
N ALA A 168 7.62 -5.36 -29.62
CA ALA A 168 8.30 -6.54 -29.06
C ALA A 168 8.61 -7.63 -30.11
N ARG A 169 8.31 -7.38 -31.40
CA ARG A 169 8.55 -8.32 -32.53
C ARG A 169 7.81 -9.66 -32.39
N LEU A 170 6.66 -9.67 -31.71
CA LEU A 170 5.78 -10.84 -31.60
C LEU A 170 4.91 -11.03 -32.84
N CYS A 171 4.72 -9.98 -33.63
CA CYS A 171 3.98 -9.95 -34.89
C CYS A 171 4.50 -8.83 -35.80
N LEU A 172 4.16 -8.85 -37.09
CA LEU A 172 4.55 -7.79 -38.03
C LEU A 172 3.56 -6.63 -38.02
N LYS A 173 2.28 -6.93 -37.78
CA LYS A 173 1.19 -5.94 -37.70
C LYS A 173 0.36 -6.11 -36.42
N GLU A 174 -0.27 -5.02 -35.98
CA GLU A 174 -1.06 -4.99 -34.73
C GLU A 174 -2.23 -5.99 -34.77
N ASP A 175 -2.79 -6.23 -35.94
CA ASP A 175 -3.97 -7.05 -36.18
C ASP A 175 -3.69 -8.55 -36.36
N GLU A 176 -2.43 -8.96 -36.30
CA GLU A 176 -1.98 -10.35 -36.44
C GLU A 176 -1.78 -11.05 -35.08
N TYR A 177 -1.66 -10.31 -33.98
CA TYR A 177 -1.33 -10.88 -32.67
C TYR A 177 -2.57 -11.38 -31.91
N ARG A 178 -2.76 -12.71 -31.91
CA ARG A 178 -3.97 -13.39 -31.38
C ARG A 178 -4.39 -12.99 -29.96
N TRP A 179 -3.46 -12.65 -29.08
CA TRP A 179 -3.73 -12.28 -27.69
C TRP A 179 -3.74 -10.77 -27.45
N SER A 180 -4.15 -9.99 -28.44
CA SER A 180 -4.42 -8.55 -28.36
C SER A 180 -5.85 -8.23 -28.79
N SER A 181 -6.42 -7.14 -28.28
CA SER A 181 -7.71 -6.58 -28.74
C SER A 181 -7.69 -6.17 -30.21
N ALA A 182 -6.52 -5.83 -30.77
CA ALA A 182 -6.37 -5.46 -32.18
C ALA A 182 -6.54 -6.62 -33.16
N TRP A 183 -6.53 -7.88 -32.70
CA TRP A 183 -6.54 -9.04 -33.57
C TRP A 183 -7.83 -9.15 -34.41
N ASN A 184 -7.69 -9.23 -35.73
CA ASN A 184 -8.82 -9.31 -36.65
C ASN A 184 -9.65 -10.61 -36.51
N GLY A 185 -9.08 -11.65 -35.89
CA GLY A 185 -9.79 -12.91 -35.65
C GLY A 185 -10.96 -12.79 -34.67
N HIS A 186 -11.04 -11.72 -33.88
CA HIS A 186 -12.19 -11.47 -32.99
C HIS A 186 -13.50 -11.27 -33.76
N ALA A 187 -13.45 -10.71 -34.97
CA ALA A 187 -14.63 -10.52 -35.83
C ALA A 187 -15.12 -11.82 -36.50
N GLN A 188 -14.33 -12.90 -36.43
CA GLN A 188 -14.63 -14.20 -37.05
C GLN A 188 -15.11 -15.27 -36.05
N VAL A 189 -15.03 -15.00 -34.74
CA VAL A 189 -15.52 -15.89 -33.69
C VAL A 189 -16.88 -15.38 -33.20
N ALA A 190 -17.96 -16.01 -33.64
CA ALA A 190 -19.31 -15.72 -33.15
C ALA A 190 -19.37 -15.85 -31.62
N PRO A 191 -20.15 -15.00 -30.91
CA PRO A 191 -20.28 -15.10 -29.46
C PRO A 191 -20.90 -16.46 -29.10
N ALA A 192 -20.24 -17.18 -28.20
CA ALA A 192 -20.78 -18.40 -27.62
C ALA A 192 -22.06 -18.08 -26.82
N PRO A 193 -23.12 -18.91 -26.89
CA PRO A 193 -24.35 -18.65 -26.17
C PRO A 193 -24.12 -18.67 -24.65
N SER A 194 -24.68 -17.66 -23.96
CA SER A 194 -24.67 -17.57 -22.49
C SER A 194 -25.23 -18.84 -21.86
N PRO A 195 -24.60 -19.43 -20.82
CA PRO A 195 -25.20 -20.53 -20.10
C PRO A 195 -26.41 -20.02 -19.30
N ALA A 196 -27.56 -20.64 -19.57
CA ALA A 196 -28.81 -20.40 -18.89
C ALA A 196 -28.66 -20.52 -17.36
N SER A 197 -29.34 -19.63 -16.67
CA SER A 197 -29.56 -19.57 -15.23
C SER A 197 -29.88 -20.96 -14.65
N ARG A 198 -29.10 -21.39 -13.65
CA ARG A 198 -29.46 -22.54 -12.80
C ARG A 198 -30.39 -22.09 -11.67
N PRO A 199 -31.38 -22.92 -11.29
CA PRO A 199 -32.45 -22.53 -10.38
C PRO A 199 -32.01 -22.55 -8.92
N GLN A 200 -32.56 -21.60 -8.14
CA GLN A 200 -32.50 -21.58 -6.69
C GLN A 200 -33.22 -22.81 -6.10
N ALA A 201 -32.52 -23.60 -5.30
CA ALA A 201 -33.10 -24.68 -4.52
C ALA A 201 -33.28 -24.26 -3.05
N GLY A 202 -34.54 -23.98 -2.71
CA GLY A 202 -35.25 -24.55 -1.57
C GLY A 202 -34.60 -24.54 -0.18
N ILE A 203 -35.15 -23.67 0.67
CA ILE A 203 -35.09 -23.69 2.14
C ILE A 203 -35.78 -24.97 2.65
N GLY A 204 -35.19 -25.70 3.59
CA GLY A 204 -35.91 -26.71 4.36
C GLY A 204 -35.08 -27.61 5.29
N ALA A 205 -35.39 -27.51 6.58
CA ALA A 205 -35.18 -28.47 7.68
C ALA A 205 -33.85 -28.46 8.47
N THR A 206 -33.96 -28.04 9.73
CA THR A 206 -33.16 -28.45 10.90
C THR A 206 -33.41 -29.94 11.23
N PRO A 207 -32.52 -30.64 11.96
CA PRO A 207 -32.61 -30.62 13.44
C PRO A 207 -31.28 -30.80 14.23
N ALA A 208 -31.43 -30.48 15.52
CA ALA A 208 -30.84 -31.11 16.71
C ALA A 208 -29.40 -30.75 17.17
N SER A 209 -29.41 -30.13 18.35
CA SER A 209 -28.35 -29.97 19.34
C SER A 209 -27.76 -31.27 19.84
N VAL A 210 -26.45 -31.27 20.12
CA VAL A 210 -25.83 -32.11 21.16
C VAL A 210 -24.86 -31.25 21.98
N ARG A 211 -25.02 -31.30 23.31
CA ARG A 211 -24.15 -30.70 24.33
C ARG A 211 -23.00 -31.66 24.70
N GLY A 212 -21.91 -31.09 25.22
CA GLY A 212 -20.84 -31.76 26.00
C GLY A 212 -19.46 -31.39 25.45
N ALA A 213 -18.75 -30.40 25.99
CA ALA A 213 -18.02 -30.35 27.27
C ALA A 213 -16.76 -31.25 27.29
N ASP A 214 -15.59 -30.60 27.26
CA ASP A 214 -14.33 -30.89 27.99
C ASP A 214 -13.20 -30.14 27.25
N ALA A 215 -12.69 -28.99 27.71
CA ALA A 215 -11.87 -28.75 28.90
C ALA A 215 -10.57 -29.56 28.91
N LEU A 216 -9.51 -29.04 28.28
CA LEU A 216 -8.14 -29.23 28.75
C LEU A 216 -7.37 -27.92 28.59
N ALA A 217 -7.26 -27.23 29.72
CA ALA A 217 -6.26 -26.22 29.98
C ALA A 217 -4.86 -26.86 29.99
N GLY A 218 -3.91 -26.19 29.34
CA GLY A 218 -2.48 -26.48 29.43
C GLY A 218 -1.75 -25.21 29.81
N GLU A 219 -1.54 -25.03 31.12
CA GLU A 219 -0.66 -24.04 31.72
C GLU A 219 0.82 -24.42 31.54
N GLY A 220 1.68 -23.40 31.49
CA GLY A 220 3.14 -23.51 31.56
C GLY A 220 3.82 -22.86 30.35
N ALA A 221 4.71 -21.88 30.46
CA ALA A 221 5.48 -21.42 31.59
C ALA A 221 5.77 -19.91 31.43
N GLY A 222 5.62 -19.18 32.53
CA GLY A 222 6.12 -17.82 32.66
C GLY A 222 7.65 -17.81 32.61
N ALA A 223 8.21 -17.20 31.57
CA ALA A 223 9.58 -16.72 31.58
C ALA A 223 9.56 -15.23 31.95
N THR A 224 9.57 -14.96 33.26
CA THR A 224 10.01 -13.67 33.79
C THR A 224 11.44 -13.40 33.32
N LEU A 225 11.59 -12.61 32.26
CA LEU A 225 12.87 -11.99 31.94
C LEU A 225 13.09 -10.86 32.95
N ARG A 226 13.87 -11.20 33.99
CA ARG A 226 14.45 -10.25 34.93
C ARG A 226 15.27 -9.22 34.16
N GLY A 227 15.09 -7.97 34.57
CA GLY A 227 15.64 -6.79 33.93
C GLY A 227 17.15 -6.83 33.75
N ALA A 228 17.59 -6.37 32.59
CA ALA A 228 18.90 -5.77 32.47
C ALA A 228 18.79 -4.36 33.07
N ASP A 229 19.32 -4.19 34.28
CA ASP A 229 19.58 -2.89 34.89
C ASP A 229 20.54 -2.10 34.00
N VAL A 230 20.00 -1.37 33.04
CA VAL A 230 20.70 -0.27 32.36
C VAL A 230 20.70 0.90 33.34
N PRO A 231 21.83 1.58 33.57
CA PRO A 231 21.87 2.71 34.47
C PRO A 231 20.89 3.77 33.96
N VAL A 232 19.78 3.92 34.69
CA VAL A 232 18.79 4.97 34.47
C VAL A 232 19.45 6.29 34.90
N VAL A 233 20.33 6.82 34.05
CA VAL A 233 20.37 8.27 33.90
C VAL A 233 18.94 8.61 33.55
N ALA A 234 18.27 9.34 34.44
CA ALA A 234 16.85 9.58 34.33
C ALA A 234 16.57 10.29 33.01
N LEU A 235 16.24 9.53 31.96
CA LEU A 235 15.82 10.09 30.67
C LEU A 235 14.68 11.10 30.90
N SER A 236 13.87 10.85 31.95
CA SER A 236 12.85 11.74 32.49
C SER A 236 13.34 13.11 32.99
N THR A 237 14.61 13.29 33.32
CA THR A 237 15.18 14.59 33.76
C THR A 237 15.93 15.32 32.65
N LEU A 238 16.16 14.69 31.50
CA LEU A 238 16.90 15.34 30.40
C LEU A 238 16.06 16.47 29.80
N ASP A 239 16.64 17.65 29.66
CA ASP A 239 16.09 18.72 28.83
C ASP A 239 16.29 18.42 27.34
N TRP A 240 15.76 19.28 26.47
CA TRP A 240 15.77 19.04 25.04
C TRP A 240 17.19 18.91 24.43
N PRO A 241 18.17 19.80 24.75
CA PRO A 241 19.54 19.64 24.28
C PRO A 241 20.21 18.34 24.77
N ALA A 242 20.04 18.00 26.05
CA ALA A 242 20.62 16.78 26.60
C ALA A 242 19.99 15.52 25.99
N LEU A 243 18.67 15.53 25.77
CA LEU A 243 17.95 14.44 25.12
C LEU A 243 18.42 14.23 23.68
N THR A 244 18.56 15.31 22.92
CA THR A 244 19.05 15.28 21.53
C THR A 244 20.46 14.68 21.47
N THR A 245 21.33 15.08 22.41
CA THR A 245 22.70 14.55 22.53
C THR A 245 22.66 13.06 22.87
N ALA A 246 21.86 12.67 23.86
CA ALA A 246 21.72 11.28 24.28
C ALA A 246 21.21 10.37 23.15
N ILE A 247 20.29 10.85 22.30
CA ILE A 247 19.82 10.09 21.13
C ILE A 247 20.96 9.91 20.11
N LYS A 248 21.70 10.97 19.78
CA LYS A 248 22.79 10.90 18.78
C LYS A 248 23.90 9.92 19.19
N THR A 249 24.20 9.84 20.48
CA THR A 249 25.29 9.01 21.03
C THR A 249 24.84 7.69 21.64
N CYS A 250 23.55 7.37 21.62
CA CYS A 250 22.96 6.19 22.28
C CYS A 250 23.57 4.85 21.83
N THR A 251 23.98 4.00 22.77
CA THR A 251 24.51 2.64 22.48
C THR A 251 23.66 1.51 23.04
N LEU A 252 22.41 1.80 23.43
CA LEU A 252 21.54 0.86 24.16
C LEU A 252 21.04 -0.36 23.35
N CYS A 253 21.17 -0.36 22.03
CA CYS A 253 20.87 -1.51 21.17
C CYS A 253 21.83 -1.60 20.00
N ASP A 254 21.91 -2.75 19.34
CA ASP A 254 22.90 -3.03 18.29
C ASP A 254 22.82 -2.14 17.05
N LEU A 255 21.72 -1.39 16.86
CA LEU A 255 21.59 -0.44 15.76
C LEU A 255 22.65 0.66 15.77
N HIS A 256 23.24 0.97 16.94
CA HIS A 256 24.33 1.95 17.01
C HIS A 256 25.59 1.50 16.25
N LYS A 257 25.77 0.20 16.01
CA LYS A 257 26.94 -0.36 15.33
C LYS A 257 26.94 -0.11 13.83
N THR A 258 25.76 0.07 13.23
CA THR A 258 25.59 0.14 11.76
C THR A 258 25.07 1.49 11.26
N ARG A 259 24.50 2.31 12.14
CA ARG A 259 24.03 3.65 11.79
C ARG A 259 25.19 4.62 11.56
N THR A 260 24.97 5.64 10.75
CA THR A 260 25.89 6.78 10.65
C THR A 260 25.71 7.70 11.85
N GLN A 261 24.46 7.98 12.24
CA GLN A 261 24.13 8.80 13.40
C GLN A 261 22.73 8.48 13.95
N GLY A 262 22.47 8.87 15.20
CA GLY A 262 21.10 8.86 15.71
C GLY A 262 20.26 9.96 15.08
N VAL A 263 18.97 9.69 14.85
CA VAL A 263 18.00 10.63 14.26
C VAL A 263 16.94 10.97 15.32
N PRO A 264 17.09 12.09 16.04
CA PRO A 264 16.16 12.48 17.11
C PRO A 264 14.74 12.74 16.60
N GLY A 265 14.65 13.50 15.51
CA GLY A 265 13.41 14.11 15.03
C GLY A 265 13.69 15.55 14.58
N VAL A 266 12.73 16.18 13.94
CA VAL A 266 12.85 17.57 13.47
C VAL A 266 11.50 18.28 13.52
N GLY A 267 11.53 19.58 13.80
CA GLY A 267 10.35 20.43 13.82
C GLY A 267 10.32 21.34 15.05
N ASP A 268 9.13 21.87 15.31
CA ASP A 268 8.85 22.74 16.45
C ASP A 268 8.78 21.91 17.74
N ILE A 269 9.61 22.24 18.74
CA ILE A 269 9.68 21.51 20.01
C ILE A 269 8.50 21.84 20.94
N HIS A 270 7.64 22.77 20.55
CA HIS A 270 6.37 23.12 21.20
C HIS A 270 5.17 22.82 20.28
N ALA A 271 5.35 21.92 19.31
CA ALA A 271 4.31 21.57 18.35
C ALA A 271 3.06 20.96 18.99
N ASP A 272 1.89 21.45 18.59
CA ASP A 272 0.62 20.80 18.88
C ASP A 272 0.48 19.47 18.12
N TRP A 273 1.11 19.33 16.96
CA TRP A 273 1.03 18.16 16.09
C TRP A 273 2.31 17.34 16.11
N LEU A 274 2.21 16.07 16.52
CA LEU A 274 3.32 15.13 16.49
C LEU A 274 3.07 14.01 15.49
N PHE A 275 3.93 13.87 14.49
CA PHE A 275 3.90 12.77 13.51
C PHE A 275 4.98 11.74 13.86
N ILE A 276 4.59 10.47 13.97
CA ILE A 276 5.49 9.39 14.40
C ILE A 276 5.53 8.29 13.34
N GLY A 277 6.68 8.12 12.71
CA GLY A 277 6.97 7.01 11.80
C GLY A 277 7.68 5.83 12.50
N GLU A 278 8.16 4.90 11.69
CA GLU A 278 8.76 3.65 12.14
C GLU A 278 10.23 3.80 12.56
N ALA A 279 11.10 4.08 11.58
CA ALA A 279 12.54 4.14 11.75
C ALA A 279 13.18 5.00 10.63
N PRO A 280 14.40 5.52 10.83
CA PRO A 280 15.17 6.17 9.77
C PRO A 280 15.47 5.22 8.61
N GLY A 281 15.39 5.72 7.37
CA GLY A 281 15.94 5.08 6.18
C GLY A 281 17.39 5.49 5.92
N ALA A 282 17.91 5.16 4.73
CA ALA A 282 19.32 5.42 4.38
C ALA A 282 19.64 6.92 4.30
N ASP A 283 18.75 7.70 3.69
CA ASP A 283 18.96 9.14 3.55
C ASP A 283 18.79 9.85 4.91
N GLU A 284 17.84 9.40 5.73
CA GLU A 284 17.62 9.90 7.08
C GLU A 284 18.82 9.63 7.99
N ASP A 285 19.41 8.42 7.91
CA ASP A 285 20.63 8.08 8.64
C ASP A 285 21.82 8.97 8.22
N ARG A 286 21.96 9.23 6.91
CA ARG A 286 23.02 10.12 6.40
C ARG A 286 22.82 11.57 6.82
N GLN A 287 21.59 12.07 6.80
CA GLN A 287 21.28 13.49 7.02
C GLN A 287 20.98 13.84 8.49
N GLY A 288 20.61 12.85 9.31
CA GLY A 288 20.28 13.07 10.72
C GLY A 288 18.85 13.58 10.95
N GLU A 289 18.02 13.61 9.90
CA GLU A 289 16.64 14.10 9.92
C GLU A 289 15.67 13.03 9.43
N PRO A 290 14.48 12.87 10.04
CA PRO A 290 13.51 11.88 9.60
C PRO A 290 12.75 12.35 8.36
N PHE A 291 12.31 11.40 7.54
CA PHE A 291 11.46 11.66 6.37
C PHE A 291 12.07 12.71 5.43
N VAL A 292 13.26 12.45 4.90
CA VAL A 292 13.95 13.33 3.92
C VAL A 292 13.91 12.76 2.50
N GLY A 293 13.66 11.45 2.35
CA GLY A 293 13.50 10.80 1.05
C GLY A 293 12.16 11.09 0.36
N GLN A 294 11.80 10.27 -0.65
CA GLN A 294 10.53 10.41 -1.38
C GLN A 294 9.30 10.25 -0.47
N ALA A 295 9.38 9.34 0.51
CA ALA A 295 8.34 9.20 1.53
C ALA A 295 8.18 10.49 2.35
N GLY A 296 9.26 11.22 2.59
CA GLY A 296 9.24 12.51 3.25
C GLY A 296 8.56 13.60 2.44
N LYS A 297 8.86 13.69 1.13
CA LYS A 297 8.18 14.63 0.23
C LYS A 297 6.67 14.43 0.21
N LEU A 298 6.21 13.18 0.23
CA LEU A 298 4.78 12.88 0.33
C LEU A 298 4.22 13.24 1.71
N LEU A 299 4.97 13.00 2.80
CA LEU A 299 4.56 13.47 4.12
C LEU A 299 4.41 15.00 4.16
N ASP A 300 5.35 15.75 3.58
CA ASP A 300 5.26 17.21 3.51
C ASP A 300 4.02 17.65 2.71
N ALA A 301 3.66 16.95 1.63
CA ALA A 301 2.41 17.20 0.90
C ALA A 301 1.15 16.89 1.74
N MET A 302 1.18 15.81 2.55
CA MET A 302 0.11 15.47 3.48
C MET A 302 -0.06 16.54 4.57
N LEU A 303 1.05 17.07 5.11
CA LEU A 303 1.03 18.21 6.04
C LEU A 303 0.43 19.45 5.37
N GLY A 304 0.85 19.76 4.15
CA GLY A 304 0.32 20.90 3.38
C GLY A 304 -1.19 20.82 3.16
N ALA A 305 -1.75 19.62 2.96
CA ALA A 305 -3.18 19.41 2.85
C ALA A 305 -3.95 19.71 4.16
N LEU A 306 -3.28 19.61 5.31
CA LEU A 306 -3.77 20.06 6.61
C LEU A 306 -3.47 21.54 6.91
N LYS A 307 -2.89 22.27 5.96
CA LYS A 307 -2.34 23.63 6.14
C LYS A 307 -1.27 23.69 7.23
N LEU A 308 -0.51 22.60 7.37
CA LEU A 308 0.62 22.47 8.27
C LEU A 308 1.92 22.45 7.46
N LYS A 309 3.03 22.77 8.12
CA LYS A 309 4.35 22.75 7.53
C LYS A 309 5.39 22.30 8.56
N ARG A 310 6.40 21.56 8.10
CA ARG A 310 7.50 21.12 8.96
C ARG A 310 8.16 22.34 9.62
N GLY A 311 8.38 22.26 10.93
CA GLY A 311 8.97 23.36 11.72
C GLY A 311 7.97 24.44 12.14
N GLU A 312 6.72 24.38 11.70
CA GLU A 312 5.67 25.34 12.06
C GLU A 312 4.52 24.58 12.74
N ASN A 313 4.51 24.53 14.07
CA ASN A 313 3.54 23.80 14.88
C ASN A 313 3.46 22.28 14.60
N VAL A 314 4.54 21.72 14.04
CA VAL A 314 4.68 20.29 13.71
C VAL A 314 6.04 19.79 14.16
N TYR A 315 6.04 18.64 14.84
CA TYR A 315 7.23 17.84 15.10
C TYR A 315 7.10 16.46 14.45
N ILE A 316 8.19 15.97 13.85
CA ILE A 316 8.24 14.69 13.16
C ILE A 316 9.34 13.85 13.78
N ALA A 317 9.01 12.62 14.17
CA ALA A 317 9.93 11.67 14.76
C ALA A 317 9.63 10.24 14.28
N ASN A 318 10.48 9.30 14.69
CA ASN A 318 10.26 7.86 14.53
C ASN A 318 10.27 7.16 15.89
N VAL A 319 9.68 5.96 15.95
CA VAL A 319 9.80 5.06 17.11
C VAL A 319 11.26 4.72 17.35
N LEU A 320 11.95 4.20 16.33
CA LEU A 320 13.39 3.98 16.38
C LEU A 320 14.15 5.27 16.06
N LYS A 321 15.29 5.46 16.73
CA LYS A 321 16.20 6.60 16.50
C LYS A 321 17.41 6.23 15.64
N SER A 322 17.43 5.03 15.09
CA SER A 322 18.55 4.49 14.32
C SER A 322 18.03 3.59 13.23
N ARG A 323 18.70 3.61 12.07
CA ARG A 323 18.32 2.82 10.90
C ARG A 323 18.61 1.32 11.13
N PRO A 324 17.62 0.43 10.95
CA PRO A 324 17.85 -1.00 10.88
C PRO A 324 18.65 -1.41 9.63
N PRO A 325 19.59 -2.37 9.73
CA PRO A 325 20.32 -2.90 8.58
C PRO A 325 19.37 -3.37 7.47
N GLY A 326 19.60 -2.93 6.23
CA GLY A 326 18.74 -3.28 5.09
C GLY A 326 17.32 -2.72 5.17
N ASN A 327 17.03 -1.76 6.06
CA ASN A 327 15.68 -1.22 6.30
C ASN A 327 14.66 -2.31 6.69
N ARG A 328 15.11 -3.37 7.39
CA ARG A 328 14.21 -4.39 7.94
C ARG A 328 13.30 -3.82 9.02
N ASP A 329 12.22 -4.54 9.32
CA ASP A 329 11.36 -4.23 10.44
C ASP A 329 12.16 -4.24 11.78
N PRO A 330 11.80 -3.37 12.74
CA PRO A 330 12.40 -3.32 14.06
C PRO A 330 12.14 -4.59 14.89
N SER A 331 13.13 -5.02 15.64
CA SER A 331 12.94 -6.07 16.65
C SER A 331 12.33 -5.50 17.94
N PRO A 332 11.66 -6.32 18.76
CA PRO A 332 11.12 -5.87 20.04
C PRO A 332 12.17 -5.28 20.99
N VAL A 333 13.40 -5.80 20.97
CA VAL A 333 14.51 -5.30 21.79
C VAL A 333 14.93 -3.89 21.36
N GLU A 334 14.99 -3.64 20.05
CA GLU A 334 15.33 -2.31 19.51
C GLU A 334 14.26 -1.27 19.81
N VAL A 335 12.98 -1.67 19.69
CA VAL A 335 11.84 -0.84 20.08
C VAL A 335 11.91 -0.51 21.57
N ALA A 336 12.09 -1.50 22.44
CA ALA A 336 12.15 -1.31 23.89
C ALA A 336 13.28 -0.36 24.31
N ALA A 337 14.43 -0.41 23.62
CA ALA A 337 15.53 0.51 23.84
C ALA A 337 15.26 1.96 23.36
N CYS A 338 14.46 2.14 22.29
CA CYS A 338 14.20 3.46 21.71
C CYS A 338 12.95 4.17 22.25
N LEU A 339 11.93 3.43 22.68
CA LEU A 339 10.67 3.99 23.18
C LEU A 339 10.84 5.00 24.32
N PRO A 340 11.76 4.82 25.30
CA PRO A 340 11.99 5.80 26.36
C PRO A 340 12.40 7.19 25.83
N TYR A 341 13.16 7.26 24.73
CA TYR A 341 13.52 8.55 24.11
C TYR A 341 12.30 9.23 23.49
N LEU A 342 11.47 8.46 22.78
CA LEU A 342 10.23 9.00 22.18
C LEU A 342 9.24 9.43 23.27
N ALA A 343 9.12 8.66 24.35
CA ALA A 343 8.29 9.03 25.50
C ALA A 343 8.76 10.37 26.11
N ARG A 344 10.08 10.54 26.30
CA ARG A 344 10.61 11.82 26.78
C ARG A 344 10.37 12.97 25.81
N GLN A 345 10.48 12.74 24.50
CA GLN A 345 10.13 13.76 23.51
C GLN A 345 8.67 14.19 23.63
N ILE A 346 7.75 13.24 23.78
CA ILE A 346 6.31 13.52 23.97
C ILE A 346 6.08 14.30 25.26
N ASP A 347 6.73 13.89 26.36
CA ASP A 347 6.60 14.58 27.65
C ASP A 347 7.11 16.03 27.60
N LEU A 348 8.14 16.32 26.77
CA LEU A 348 8.69 17.66 26.58
C LEU A 348 7.87 18.52 25.59
N ILE A 349 7.39 17.92 24.50
CA ILE A 349 6.62 18.63 23.47
C ILE A 349 5.19 18.92 23.96
N GLN A 350 4.60 17.99 24.71
CA GLN A 350 3.20 18.01 25.14
C GLN A 350 2.22 18.25 23.97
N PRO A 351 2.27 17.42 22.90
CA PRO A 351 1.43 17.62 21.73
C PRO A 351 -0.06 17.45 22.07
N LYS A 352 -0.93 18.15 21.34
CA LYS A 352 -2.38 17.98 21.45
C LYS A 352 -2.88 16.78 20.67
N ILE A 353 -2.19 16.39 19.59
CA ILE A 353 -2.56 15.24 18.77
C ILE A 353 -1.33 14.53 18.23
N ILE A 354 -1.41 13.20 18.18
CA ILE A 354 -0.40 12.32 17.58
C ILE A 354 -0.97 11.70 16.31
N VAL A 355 -0.18 11.68 15.24
CA VAL A 355 -0.47 10.93 14.02
C VAL A 355 0.56 9.82 13.87
N ALA A 356 0.14 8.57 14.07
CA ALA A 356 0.97 7.39 13.85
C ALA A 356 0.96 7.02 12.37
N VAL A 357 2.13 7.10 11.75
CA VAL A 357 2.32 6.97 10.31
C VAL A 357 2.88 5.59 10.00
N GLY A 358 2.01 4.66 9.61
CA GLY A 358 2.38 3.28 9.27
C GLY A 358 2.10 2.25 10.36
N ARG A 359 2.21 0.98 9.95
CA ARG A 359 1.82 -0.19 10.78
C ARG A 359 2.69 -0.29 12.02
N ILE A 360 4.01 -0.28 11.86
CA ILE A 360 4.94 -0.48 12.97
C ILE A 360 4.83 0.66 13.99
N ALA A 361 4.70 1.91 13.56
CA ALA A 361 4.47 3.04 14.46
C ALA A 361 3.19 2.85 15.28
N ALA A 362 2.07 2.55 14.60
CA ALA A 362 0.78 2.35 15.26
C ALA A 362 0.79 1.18 16.24
N GLN A 363 1.33 0.03 15.84
CA GLN A 363 1.38 -1.19 16.66
C GLN A 363 2.25 -1.01 17.92
N ASN A 364 3.39 -0.32 17.82
CA ASN A 364 4.24 -0.07 18.97
C ASN A 364 3.65 0.97 19.94
N LEU A 365 3.03 2.04 19.41
CA LEU A 365 2.39 3.05 20.27
C LEU A 365 1.15 2.48 20.97
N LEU A 366 0.33 1.71 20.26
CA LEU A 366 -0.91 1.14 20.81
C LEU A 366 -0.71 -0.23 21.49
N ALA A 367 0.53 -0.73 21.56
CA ALA A 367 0.88 -2.03 22.12
C ALA A 367 -0.04 -3.18 21.62
N THR A 368 -0.18 -3.28 20.30
CA THR A 368 -1.11 -4.24 19.65
C THR A 368 -0.50 -4.84 18.38
N ASP A 369 -0.94 -6.04 18.02
CA ASP A 369 -0.66 -6.71 16.74
C ASP A 369 -1.76 -6.49 15.70
N THR A 370 -2.79 -5.71 16.02
CA THR A 370 -3.94 -5.45 15.15
C THR A 370 -3.51 -4.92 13.78
N LEU A 371 -4.13 -5.44 12.72
CA LEU A 371 -3.90 -4.97 11.35
C LEU A 371 -4.20 -3.48 11.20
N ILE A 372 -3.34 -2.75 10.49
CA ILE A 372 -3.47 -1.29 10.30
C ILE A 372 -4.84 -0.86 9.77
N GLY A 373 -5.44 -1.64 8.86
CA GLY A 373 -6.77 -1.35 8.31
C GLY A 373 -7.87 -1.28 9.37
N LYS A 374 -7.73 -2.02 10.48
CA LYS A 374 -8.65 -1.96 11.63
C LYS A 374 -8.28 -0.86 12.63
N LEU A 375 -7.07 -0.32 12.58
CA LEU A 375 -6.63 0.77 13.46
C LEU A 375 -6.98 2.14 12.88
N ARG A 376 -7.01 2.28 11.56
CA ARG A 376 -7.38 3.54 10.89
C ARG A 376 -8.87 3.90 11.04
N GLY A 377 -9.22 5.14 10.68
CA GLY A 377 -10.62 5.62 10.66
C GLY A 377 -11.26 5.83 12.04
N ARG A 378 -10.48 5.79 13.12
CA ARG A 378 -10.92 6.06 14.50
C ARG A 378 -9.83 6.76 15.29
N VAL A 379 -10.22 7.43 16.36
CA VAL A 379 -9.31 8.08 17.31
C VAL A 379 -8.99 7.08 18.43
N HIS A 380 -7.70 6.90 18.69
CA HIS A 380 -7.16 6.16 19.82
C HIS A 380 -6.58 7.13 20.84
N GLU A 381 -5.95 6.59 21.87
CA GLU A 381 -5.23 7.37 22.87
C GLU A 381 -3.83 6.77 23.09
N TYR A 382 -2.84 7.64 23.24
CA TYR A 382 -1.51 7.27 23.69
C TYR A 382 -1.02 8.28 24.73
N ARG A 383 -0.79 7.80 25.96
CA ARG A 383 -0.34 8.62 27.10
C ARG A 383 -1.24 9.85 27.34
N GLY A 384 -2.56 9.68 27.24
CA GLY A 384 -3.53 10.77 27.40
C GLY A 384 -3.63 11.75 26.22
N VAL A 385 -2.91 11.50 25.12
CA VAL A 385 -2.98 12.30 23.89
C VAL A 385 -3.78 11.55 22.82
N PRO A 386 -4.77 12.18 22.16
CA PRO A 386 -5.46 11.59 21.02
C PRO A 386 -4.50 11.17 19.90
N LEU A 387 -4.67 9.93 19.42
CA LEU A 387 -3.83 9.32 18.39
C LEU A 387 -4.67 8.90 17.19
N VAL A 388 -4.31 9.37 16.00
CA VAL A 388 -4.89 8.91 14.73
C VAL A 388 -3.87 8.10 13.96
N VAL A 389 -4.29 6.96 13.43
CA VAL A 389 -3.44 6.08 12.62
C VAL A 389 -3.68 6.35 11.14
N THR A 390 -2.62 6.41 10.35
CA THR A 390 -2.69 6.47 8.88
C THR A 390 -1.62 5.58 8.23
N TYR A 391 -1.70 5.43 6.91
CA TYR A 391 -0.71 4.67 6.15
C TYR A 391 0.65 5.37 6.08
N HIS A 392 1.72 4.58 5.98
CA HIS A 392 3.05 5.14 5.78
C HIS A 392 3.18 5.75 4.37
N PRO A 393 3.81 6.92 4.18
CA PRO A 393 4.00 7.52 2.87
C PRO A 393 4.71 6.60 1.88
N ALA A 394 5.72 5.83 2.33
CA ALA A 394 6.37 4.83 1.47
C ALA A 394 5.40 3.76 0.94
N TYR A 395 4.39 3.36 1.73
CA TYR A 395 3.33 2.47 1.27
C TYR A 395 2.43 3.19 0.25
N LEU A 396 2.02 4.43 0.53
CA LEU A 396 1.19 5.23 -0.37
C LEU A 396 1.86 5.58 -1.71
N LEU A 397 3.19 5.60 -1.75
CA LEU A 397 3.95 5.74 -3.00
C LEU A 397 3.88 4.47 -3.85
N ARG A 398 3.80 3.29 -3.23
CA ARG A 398 3.62 2.00 -3.91
C ARG A 398 2.16 1.67 -4.19
N SER A 399 1.24 2.22 -3.41
CA SER A 399 -0.21 2.02 -3.49
C SER A 399 -0.96 3.36 -3.53
N PRO A 400 -0.89 4.13 -4.64
CA PRO A 400 -1.49 5.46 -4.71
C PRO A 400 -3.01 5.49 -4.51
N ALA A 401 -3.71 4.41 -4.85
CA ALA A 401 -5.16 4.30 -4.64
C ALA A 401 -5.57 4.46 -3.16
N ASP A 402 -4.70 4.08 -2.22
CA ASP A 402 -4.96 4.22 -0.79
C ASP A 402 -4.68 5.62 -0.25
N LYS A 403 -4.22 6.57 -1.08
CA LYS A 403 -4.08 7.99 -0.68
C LYS A 403 -5.42 8.61 -0.27
N ALA A 404 -6.53 8.17 -0.88
CA ALA A 404 -7.86 8.61 -0.48
C ALA A 404 -8.18 8.18 0.96
N LYS A 405 -7.83 6.95 1.34
CA LYS A 405 -7.97 6.45 2.71
C LYS A 405 -7.08 7.26 3.66
N ALA A 406 -5.82 7.48 3.30
CA ALA A 406 -4.93 8.32 4.11
C ALA A 406 -5.48 9.74 4.30
N TRP A 407 -6.10 10.32 3.25
CA TRP A 407 -6.79 11.61 3.35
C TRP A 407 -7.94 11.59 4.36
N GLU A 408 -8.77 10.54 4.39
CA GLU A 408 -9.82 10.40 5.41
C GLU A 408 -9.25 10.42 6.84
N ASP A 409 -8.11 9.77 7.09
CA ASP A 409 -7.47 9.81 8.41
C ASP A 409 -6.96 11.21 8.75
N LEU A 410 -6.40 11.92 7.76
CA LEU A 410 -5.92 13.30 7.96
C LEU A 410 -7.10 14.23 8.27
N VAL A 411 -8.23 14.07 7.59
CA VAL A 411 -9.47 14.81 7.90
C VAL A 411 -9.94 14.49 9.33
N LEU A 412 -9.95 13.20 9.72
CA LEU A 412 -10.29 12.80 11.09
C LEU A 412 -9.36 13.44 12.12
N ALA A 413 -8.06 13.48 11.85
CA ALA A 413 -7.08 14.14 12.71
C ALA A 413 -7.33 15.65 12.79
N ALA A 414 -7.62 16.30 11.66
CA ALA A 414 -7.97 17.72 11.61
C ALA A 414 -9.21 18.05 12.43
N ASP A 415 -10.26 17.25 12.29
CA ASP A 415 -11.51 17.44 13.02
C ASP A 415 -11.36 17.16 14.52
N THR A 416 -10.52 16.18 14.87
CA THR A 416 -10.15 15.94 16.27
C THR A 416 -9.41 17.13 16.86
N MET A 417 -8.45 17.69 16.12
CA MET A 417 -7.72 18.88 16.55
C MET A 417 -8.62 20.11 16.70
N LYS A 418 -9.62 20.30 15.83
CA LYS A 418 -10.60 21.38 15.97
C LYS A 418 -11.39 21.24 17.28
N ARG A 419 -11.91 20.04 17.59
CA ARG A 419 -12.63 19.77 18.85
C ARG A 419 -11.77 20.02 20.09
N LEU A 420 -10.48 19.72 20.02
CA LEU A 420 -9.54 19.99 21.12
C LEU A 420 -9.29 21.49 21.34
N LYS A 421 -9.37 22.31 20.28
CA LYS A 421 -9.23 23.77 20.38
C LYS A 421 -10.50 24.45 20.86
N ASP A 422 -11.66 23.90 20.47
CA ASP A 422 -12.98 24.45 20.80
C ASP A 422 -13.83 23.44 21.59
N PRO A 423 -13.56 23.20 22.88
CA PRO A 423 -14.25 22.18 23.70
C PRO A 423 -15.73 22.47 23.99
N ALA A 424 -16.30 23.54 23.41
CA ALA A 424 -17.66 24.02 23.64
C ALA A 424 -18.68 23.66 22.53
N THR A 425 -18.30 22.80 21.58
CA THR A 425 -19.20 22.23 20.54
C THR A 425 -19.14 20.72 20.60
#